data_AF-A0AAU9V6M4-F1
#
_entry.id   AF-A0AAU9V6M4-F1
#
_cell.length_a   1.000
_cell.length_b   1.000
_cell.length_c   1.000
_cell.angle_alpha   90.00
_cell.angle_beta   90.00
_cell.angle_gamma   90.00
#
_symmetry.space_group_name_H-M   'P 1'
#
loop_
_entity.id
_entity.type
_entity.pdbx_description
1 polymer ?
#
loop_
_entity_poly.entity_id
_entity_poly.type
_entity_poly.pdbx_seq_one_letter_code
_entity_poly.pdbx_strand_id
1 'polypeptide(L)'
;MKYWCCKSTTGGATDTIKCIKCNHQYHLQCILPARNKRDTSPDFKKSWTSLLEQVRSIISTEITCLKDELRSSLAPLKNELKALKDEFSRKGYRYVWVKNCCIMVRRNDTSPVLHIINVNDLKKIQ
;
A
#
# COMPACT_ATOMS: atom_id res chain seq x y z
N MET A 1 9.91 20.62 26.84
CA MET A 1 8.73 20.46 27.73
C MET A 1 9.21 19.85 29.05
N LYS A 2 8.85 20.45 30.19
CA LYS A 2 9.22 19.95 31.52
C LYS A 2 8.04 19.11 32.05
N TYR A 3 8.21 17.78 32.13
CA TYR A 3 7.17 16.90 32.66
C TYR A 3 7.27 16.85 34.18
N TRP A 4 6.12 16.91 34.88
CA TRP A 4 6.04 16.82 36.34
C TRP A 4 5.33 15.52 36.73
N CYS A 5 6.00 14.67 37.50
CA CYS A 5 5.38 13.52 38.16
C CYS A 5 4.83 13.95 39.52
N CYS A 6 3.75 13.32 40.00
CA CYS A 6 3.36 13.51 41.39
C CYS A 6 4.47 12.97 42.33
N LYS A 7 4.67 13.62 43.48
CA LYS A 7 5.68 13.20 44.48
C LYS A 7 5.25 11.98 45.32
N SER A 8 4.02 11.50 45.14
CA SER A 8 3.44 10.43 45.95
C SER A 8 3.89 9.05 45.45
N THR A 9 4.76 8.40 46.23
CA THR A 9 5.15 6.99 46.08
C THR A 9 4.25 6.04 46.88
N THR A 10 3.15 6.52 47.46
CA THR A 10 2.22 5.72 48.24
C THR A 10 1.39 4.79 47.34
N GLY A 11 1.97 3.61 47.09
CA GLY A 11 1.33 2.29 46.93
C GLY A 11 0.01 2.24 46.17
N GLY A 12 0.08 2.07 44.84
CA GLY A 12 -1.11 1.64 44.09
C GLY A 12 -1.05 1.80 42.57
N ALA A 13 -0.08 2.54 42.01
CA ALA A 13 0.02 2.70 40.56
C ALA A 13 0.85 1.56 39.94
N THR A 14 0.18 0.61 39.28
CA THR A 14 0.82 -0.56 38.64
C THR A 14 1.66 -0.21 37.40
N ASP A 15 1.46 0.97 36.82
CA ASP A 15 2.04 1.32 35.52
C ASP A 15 3.00 2.51 35.64
N THR A 16 4.30 2.20 35.79
CA THR A 16 5.39 3.17 35.74
C THR A 16 6.19 3.06 34.44
N ILE A 17 6.57 4.17 33.82
CA ILE A 17 7.50 4.23 32.69
C ILE A 17 8.80 4.89 33.12
N LYS A 18 9.92 4.33 32.64
CA LYS A 18 11.27 4.84 32.86
C LYS A 18 11.77 5.62 31.64
N CYS A 19 12.17 6.87 31.82
CA CYS A 19 12.73 7.67 30.72
C CYS A 19 14.15 7.20 30.38
N ILE A 20 14.40 6.91 29.10
CA ILE A 20 15.72 6.44 28.62
C ILE A 20 16.80 7.53 28.74
N LYS A 21 16.43 8.81 28.58
CA LYS A 21 17.40 9.92 28.59
C LYS A 21 17.84 10.35 29.99
N CYS A 22 16.92 10.41 30.95
CA CYS A 22 17.19 10.92 32.31
C CYS A 22 17.06 9.86 33.42
N ASN A 23 16.71 8.62 33.07
CA ASN A 23 16.58 7.48 34.00
C ASN A 23 15.52 7.65 35.11
N HIS A 24 14.76 8.75 35.12
CA HIS A 24 13.67 8.99 36.07
C HIS A 24 12.45 8.10 35.77
N GLN A 25 11.76 7.69 36.83
CA GLN A 25 10.51 6.93 36.76
C GLN A 25 9.31 7.86 36.91
N TYR A 26 8.28 7.60 36.11
CA TYR A 26 7.07 8.40 36.04
C TYR A 26 5.84 7.49 36.03
N HIS A 27 4.76 7.88 36.69
CA HIS A 27 3.48 7.19 36.55
C HIS A 27 2.90 7.43 35.15
N LEU A 28 2.34 6.39 34.54
CA LEU A 28 1.70 6.48 33.23
C LEU A 28 0.60 7.54 33.23
N GLN A 29 -0.20 7.62 34.30
CA GLN A 29 -1.27 8.61 34.47
C GLN A 29 -0.77 10.05 34.68
N CYS A 30 0.46 10.24 35.16
CA CYS A 30 1.06 11.57 35.29
C CYS A 30 1.61 12.10 33.97
N ILE A 31 2.07 11.21 33.08
CA ILE A 31 2.53 11.59 31.75
C ILE A 31 1.35 11.73 30.78
N LEU A 32 0.36 10.83 30.90
CA LEU A 32 -0.81 10.78 30.04
C LEU A 32 -2.03 11.25 30.84
N PRO A 33 -2.39 12.55 30.79
CA PRO A 33 -3.63 13.00 31.41
C PRO A 33 -4.80 12.17 30.87
N ALA A 34 -5.73 11.83 31.77
CA ALA A 34 -6.94 11.09 31.44
C ALA A 34 -7.62 11.69 30.20
N ARG A 35 -8.24 10.84 29.36
CA ARG A 35 -8.81 11.22 28.03
C ARG A 35 -9.67 12.49 28.06
N ASN A 36 -10.30 12.77 29.19
CA ASN A 36 -11.20 13.90 29.44
C ASN A 36 -10.52 15.23 29.82
N LYS A 37 -9.20 15.28 30.00
CA LYS A 37 -8.44 16.53 30.32
C LYS A 37 -7.29 16.82 29.38
N ARG A 38 -7.37 16.34 28.13
CA ARG A 38 -6.40 16.73 27.11
C ARG A 38 -6.75 18.10 26.57
N ASP A 39 -6.31 19.13 27.26
CA ASP A 39 -6.09 20.43 26.62
C ASP A 39 -4.92 20.26 25.66
N THR A 40 -5.23 19.73 24.47
CA THR A 40 -4.28 19.72 23.36
C THR A 40 -3.97 21.17 23.03
N SER A 41 -2.82 21.65 23.52
CA SER A 41 -2.27 22.92 23.11
C SER A 41 -2.29 22.99 21.57
N PRO A 42 -2.69 24.13 20.99
CA PRO A 42 -2.68 24.31 19.54
C PRO A 42 -1.30 24.03 18.94
N ASP A 43 -0.22 24.24 19.69
CA ASP A 43 1.15 23.95 19.25
C ASP A 43 1.42 22.45 19.11
N PHE A 44 0.83 21.62 19.98
CA PHE A 44 0.92 20.18 19.87
C PHE A 44 0.17 19.67 18.63
N LYS A 45 -1.02 20.22 18.34
CA LYS A 45 -1.76 19.88 17.11
C LYS A 45 -0.96 20.24 15.85
N LYS A 46 -0.36 21.43 15.81
CA LYS A 46 0.49 21.88 14.68
C LYS A 46 1.71 21.00 14.47
N SER A 47 2.39 20.61 15.55
CA SER A 47 3.56 19.72 15.47
C SER A 47 3.18 18.33 14.95
N TRP A 48 2.05 17.78 15.38
CA TRP A 48 1.56 16.47 14.91
C TRP A 48 1.13 16.49 13.45
N THR A 49 0.43 17.53 12.99
CA THR A 49 0.04 17.63 11.59
C THR A 49 1.25 17.72 10.67
N SER A 50 2.29 18.46 11.08
CA SER A 50 3.54 18.58 10.32
C SER A 50 4.28 17.24 10.20
N LEU A 51 4.38 16.47 11.30
CA LEU A 51 5.01 15.14 11.26
C LEU A 51 4.23 14.15 10.39
N LEU A 52 2.90 14.16 10.49
CA LEU A 52 2.04 13.29 9.67
C LEU A 52 2.15 13.62 8.19
N GLU A 53 2.26 14.90 7.85
CA GLU A 53 2.45 15.34 6.47
C GLU A 53 3.82 14.92 5.92
N GLN A 54 4.87 15.01 6.73
CA GLN A 54 6.19 14.51 6.36
C GLN A 54 6.20 13.00 6.13
N VAL A 55 5.63 12.22 7.05
CA VAL A 55 5.52 10.76 6.91
C VAL A 55 4.68 10.38 5.69
N ARG A 56 3.56 11.08 5.46
CA ARG A 56 2.70 10.86 4.29
C ARG A 56 3.45 11.12 2.99
N SER A 57 4.27 12.17 2.93
CA SER A 57 5.09 12.49 1.77
C SER A 57 6.13 11.41 1.46
N ILE A 58 6.83 10.91 2.48
CA ILE A 58 7.81 9.83 2.34
C ILE A 58 7.15 8.56 1.81
N ILE A 59 6.07 8.11 2.46
CA ILE A 59 5.32 6.91 2.07
C ILE A 59 4.77 7.06 0.64
N SER A 60 4.25 8.24 0.29
CA SER A 60 3.72 8.50 -1.05
C SER A 60 4.81 8.38 -2.13
N THR A 61 6.00 8.91 -1.85
CA THR A 61 7.14 8.83 -2.79
C THR A 61 7.58 7.39 -2.99
N GLU A 62 7.76 6.62 -1.91
CA GLU A 62 8.15 5.20 -1.99
C GLU A 62 7.12 4.35 -2.76
N ILE A 63 5.83 4.54 -2.48
CA ILE A 63 4.75 3.85 -3.19
C ILE A 63 4.79 4.19 -4.69
N THR A 64 5.11 5.43 -5.04
CA THR A 64 5.18 5.87 -6.44
C THR A 64 6.36 5.20 -7.15
N CYS A 65 7.54 5.19 -6.53
CA CYS A 65 8.72 4.49 -7.06
C CYS A 65 8.46 3.00 -7.28
N LEU A 66 7.87 2.29 -6.31
CA LEU A 66 7.54 0.87 -6.43
C LEU A 66 6.54 0.59 -7.56
N LYS A 67 5.55 1.49 -7.75
CA LYS A 67 4.59 1.37 -8.86
C LYS A 67 5.25 1.56 -10.23
N ASP A 68 6.22 2.46 -10.33
CA ASP A 68 6.93 2.72 -11.58
C ASP A 68 7.89 1.58 -11.94
N GLU A 69 8.58 1.01 -10.96
CA GLU A 69 9.43 -0.17 -11.16
C GLU A 69 8.59 -1.36 -11.66
N LEU A 70 7.47 -1.66 -11.00
CA LEU A 70 6.55 -2.72 -11.42
C LEU A 70 5.99 -2.46 -12.83
N ARG A 71 5.67 -1.20 -13.16
CA ARG A 71 5.20 -0.82 -14.49
C ARG A 71 6.27 -1.04 -15.55
N SER A 72 7.52 -0.70 -15.25
CA SER A 72 8.67 -0.90 -16.14
C SER A 72 8.88 -2.39 -16.43
N SER A 73 8.87 -3.23 -15.39
CA SER A 73 9.00 -4.69 -15.54
C SER A 73 7.85 -5.33 -16.33
N LEU A 74 6.63 -4.79 -16.23
CA LEU A 74 5.45 -5.27 -16.96
C LEU A 74 5.30 -4.68 -18.37
N ALA A 75 6.05 -3.64 -18.72
CA ALA A 75 6.00 -3.00 -20.04
C ALA A 75 6.30 -3.96 -21.21
N PRO A 76 7.37 -4.79 -21.19
CA PRO A 76 7.63 -5.72 -22.29
C PRO A 76 6.50 -6.72 -22.49
N LEU A 77 5.98 -7.30 -21.40
CA LEU A 77 4.87 -8.25 -21.47
C LEU A 77 3.61 -7.62 -22.09
N LYS A 78 3.31 -6.36 -21.78
CA LYS A 78 2.18 -5.64 -22.40
C LYS A 78 2.38 -5.46 -23.92
N ASN A 79 3.61 -5.19 -24.36
CA ASN A 79 3.92 -5.03 -25.78
C ASN A 79 3.79 -6.36 -26.54
N GLU A 80 4.26 -7.47 -25.96
CA GLU A 80 4.11 -8.81 -26.51
C GLU A 80 2.64 -9.21 -26.64
N LEU A 81 1.84 -9.00 -25.58
CA LEU A 81 0.40 -9.27 -25.59
C LEU A 81 -0.34 -8.44 -26.63
N LYS A 82 0.10 -7.19 -26.87
CA LYS A 82 -0.46 -6.34 -27.92
C LYS A 82 -0.13 -6.87 -29.32
N ALA A 83 1.12 -7.26 -29.56
CA ALA A 83 1.54 -7.83 -30.84
C ALA A 83 0.75 -9.12 -31.17
N LEU A 84 0.57 -10.00 -30.18
CA LEU A 84 -0.25 -11.21 -30.32
C LEU A 84 -1.72 -10.88 -30.62
N LYS A 85 -2.30 -9.91 -29.90
CA LYS A 85 -3.68 -9.46 -30.17
C LYS A 85 -3.85 -8.96 -31.61
N ASP A 86 -2.88 -8.22 -32.14
CA ASP A 86 -2.91 -7.75 -33.51
C ASP A 86 -2.80 -8.90 -34.52
N GLU A 87 -1.98 -9.92 -34.24
CA GLU A 87 -1.89 -11.13 -35.05
C GLU A 87 -3.21 -11.91 -35.10
N PHE A 88 -3.91 -12.07 -33.97
CA PHE A 88 -5.23 -12.72 -33.94
C PHE A 88 -6.29 -11.93 -34.69
N SER A 89 -6.24 -10.61 -34.59
CA SER A 89 -7.14 -9.74 -35.35
C SER A 89 -6.94 -9.94 -36.86
N ARG A 90 -5.69 -10.11 -37.33
CA ARG A 90 -5.39 -10.42 -38.74
C ARG A 90 -5.87 -11.81 -39.18
N LYS A 91 -5.88 -12.79 -38.29
CA LYS A 91 -6.38 -14.16 -38.57
C LYS A 91 -7.92 -14.27 -38.62
N GLY A 92 -8.64 -13.14 -38.46
CA GLY A 92 -10.10 -13.10 -38.55
C GLY A 92 -10.82 -13.44 -37.24
N TYR A 93 -10.15 -13.32 -36.09
CA TYR A 93 -10.82 -13.42 -34.79
C TYR A 93 -11.49 -12.08 -34.45
N ARG A 94 -12.82 -12.07 -34.36
CA ARG A 94 -13.58 -10.82 -34.14
C ARG A 94 -13.43 -10.28 -32.71
N TYR A 95 -13.31 -11.17 -31.73
CA TYR A 95 -13.24 -10.79 -30.32
C TYR A 95 -11.93 -11.29 -29.71
N VAL A 96 -11.05 -10.34 -29.38
CA VAL A 96 -9.76 -10.60 -28.74
C VAL A 96 -9.58 -9.66 -27.56
N TRP A 97 -9.43 -10.22 -26.37
CA TRP A 97 -9.18 -9.46 -25.15
C TRP A 97 -8.21 -10.18 -24.23
N VAL A 98 -7.68 -9.45 -23.26
CA VAL A 98 -6.71 -9.97 -22.28
C VAL A 98 -7.36 -9.92 -20.90
N LYS A 99 -7.32 -11.02 -20.16
CA LYS A 99 -7.77 -11.09 -18.77
C LYS A 99 -6.82 -11.99 -17.99
N ASN A 100 -6.35 -11.53 -16.82
CA ASN A 100 -5.45 -12.29 -15.94
C ASN A 100 -4.20 -12.82 -16.69
N CYS A 101 -3.57 -11.99 -17.51
CA CYS A 101 -2.43 -12.37 -18.37
C CYS A 101 -2.71 -13.49 -19.38
N CYS A 102 -3.97 -13.89 -19.57
CA CYS A 102 -4.40 -14.85 -20.60
C CYS A 102 -5.02 -14.08 -21.76
N ILE A 103 -4.62 -14.44 -22.99
CA ILE A 103 -5.31 -13.95 -24.18
C ILE A 103 -6.53 -14.84 -24.38
N MET A 104 -7.69 -14.20 -24.49
CA MET A 104 -8.96 -14.85 -24.79
C MET A 104 -9.35 -14.46 -26.21
N VAL A 105 -9.50 -15.46 -27.07
CA VAL A 105 -9.89 -15.26 -28.46
C VAL A 105 -11.20 -15.97 -28.75
N ARG A 106 -12.03 -15.34 -29.57
CA ARG A 106 -13.29 -15.91 -30.03
C ARG A 106 -13.51 -15.48 -31.47
N ARG A 107 -13.78 -16.46 -32.34
CA ARG A 107 -13.97 -16.24 -33.78
C ARG A 107 -15.28 -15.50 -34.04
N ASN A 108 -16.39 -16.10 -33.64
CA ASN A 108 -17.76 -15.58 -33.81
C ASN A 108 -18.57 -15.68 -32.50
N ASP A 109 -19.75 -15.07 -32.45
CA ASP A 109 -20.66 -15.11 -31.29
C ASP A 109 -21.23 -16.50 -30.96
N THR A 110 -21.03 -17.48 -31.84
CA THR A 110 -21.42 -18.88 -31.64
C THR A 110 -20.25 -19.78 -31.26
N SER A 111 -19.00 -19.34 -31.47
CA SER A 111 -17.82 -20.14 -31.15
C SER A 111 -17.51 -20.09 -29.65
N PRO A 112 -16.93 -21.16 -29.06
CA PRO A 112 -16.43 -21.10 -27.69
C PRO A 112 -15.23 -20.15 -27.57
N VAL A 113 -14.98 -19.66 -26.36
CA VAL A 113 -13.81 -18.84 -26.06
C VAL A 113 -12.60 -19.75 -25.92
N LEU A 114 -11.53 -19.45 -26.66
CA LEU A 114 -10.25 -20.13 -26.53
C LEU A 114 -9.35 -19.34 -25.58
N HIS A 115 -8.78 -20.06 -24.61
CA HIS A 115 -7.84 -19.52 -23.64
C HIS A 115 -6.43 -19.88 -24.09
N ILE A 116 -5.60 -18.86 -24.30
CA ILE A 116 -4.21 -19.00 -24.69
C ILE A 116 -3.37 -18.51 -23.52
N ILE A 117 -2.74 -19.47 -22.83
CA ILE A 117 -1.86 -19.20 -21.69
C ILE A 117 -0.41 -19.36 -22.15
N ASN A 118 -0.15 -20.42 -22.91
CA ASN A 118 1.20 -20.79 -23.34
C ASN A 118 1.34 -20.78 -24.86
N VAL A 119 2.59 -20.73 -25.33
CA VAL A 119 2.95 -20.86 -26.76
C VAL A 119 2.37 -22.16 -27.37
N ASN A 120 2.21 -23.22 -26.57
CA ASN A 120 1.59 -24.46 -27.01
C ASN A 120 0.10 -24.33 -27.35
N ASP A 121 -0.62 -23.42 -26.70
CA ASP A 121 -2.04 -23.17 -26.99
C ASP A 121 -2.25 -22.50 -28.35
N LEU A 122 -1.21 -21.87 -28.90
CA LEU A 122 -1.24 -21.29 -30.25
C LEU A 122 -1.50 -22.36 -31.33
N LYS A 123 -1.17 -23.62 -31.06
CA LYS A 123 -1.44 -24.74 -31.98
C LYS A 123 -2.93 -25.06 -32.11
N LYS A 124 -3.77 -24.65 -31.15
CA LYS A 124 -5.23 -24.84 -31.21
C LYS A 124 -5.92 -23.94 -32.25
N ILE A 125 -5.14 -23.04 -32.88
CA ILE A 125 -5.61 -21.94 -33.73
C ILE A 125 -5.10 -22.12 -35.17
N GLN A 126 -4.12 -23.01 -35.41
CA GLN A 126 -3.73 -23.48 -36.75
C GLN A 126 -4.79 -24.41 -37.31
#